data_AF-A0A2P2JZ83-F1
#
_entry.id   AF-A0A2P2JZ83-F1
#
_cell.length_a   1.000
_cell.length_b   1.000
_cell.length_c   1.000
_cell.angle_alpha   90.00
_cell.angle_beta   90.00
_cell.angle_gamma   90.00
#
_symmetry.space_group_name_H-M   'P 1'
#
loop_
_entity.id
_entity.type
_entity.pdbx_description
1 polymer ?
#
loop_
_entity_poly.entity_id
_entity_poly.type
_entity_poly.pdbx_seq_one_letter_code
_entity_poly.pdbx_strand_id
1 'polypeptide(L)'
;MDEKAETPQQEEVEAKALLLQRQLQQKKQVHLFYCAECQDLAFKVTAHSDLITLHSINWRNFDDGFPNLYINDTHDIQGQHVAFLASFSSPAVIFEQLSVIYALPRLFVASFTLVLPFFPTGSFERMEEEGDVATAFTMARILSNIPISRGGPTSLVIYDIHALQERFYFGDHVLPLFETGIPLLKQRLHQLPESDKVIES
;
A
#
# COMPACT_ATOMS: atom_id res chain seq x y z
N MET A 1 25.22 -49.17 27.46
CA MET A 1 25.22 -47.70 27.62
C MET A 1 25.57 -47.16 26.25
N ASP A 2 24.58 -47.00 25.38
CA ASP A 2 24.78 -46.44 24.05
C ASP A 2 24.12 -45.06 24.03
N GLU A 3 24.95 -44.06 24.33
CA GLU A 3 24.60 -42.65 24.20
C GLU A 3 24.70 -42.34 22.70
N LYS A 4 23.56 -42.30 22.02
CA LYS A 4 23.47 -41.87 20.62
C LYS A 4 23.90 -40.41 20.56
N ALA A 5 25.11 -40.16 20.07
CA ALA A 5 25.54 -38.83 19.68
C ALA A 5 24.63 -38.32 18.56
N GLU A 6 23.78 -37.35 18.86
CA GLU A 6 23.06 -36.57 17.86
C GLU A 6 24.09 -35.91 16.93
N THR A 7 23.88 -36.07 15.62
CA THR A 7 24.86 -35.62 14.62
C THR A 7 24.75 -34.11 14.41
N PRO A 8 25.87 -33.38 14.18
CA PRO A 8 25.90 -31.91 14.08
C PRO A 8 24.95 -31.30 13.04
N GLN A 9 24.52 -32.10 12.06
CA GLN A 9 23.59 -31.69 11.01
C GLN A 9 22.13 -31.57 11.49
N GLN A 10 21.74 -32.31 12.53
CA GLN A 10 20.38 -32.27 13.08
C GLN A 10 20.16 -31.02 13.94
N GLU A 11 21.13 -30.65 14.77
CA GLU A 11 21.10 -29.41 15.55
C GLU A 11 21.07 -28.16 14.65
N GLU A 12 21.80 -28.14 13.53
CA GLU A 12 21.82 -27.00 12.60
C GLU A 12 20.46 -26.80 11.89
N VAL A 13 19.79 -27.91 11.56
CA VAL A 13 18.46 -27.89 10.93
C VAL A 13 17.39 -27.41 11.92
N GLU A 14 17.43 -27.88 13.17
CA GLU A 14 16.53 -27.41 14.22
C GLU A 14 16.76 -25.94 14.58
N ALA A 15 18.02 -25.49 14.64
CA ALA A 15 18.34 -24.08 14.88
C ALA A 15 17.80 -23.17 13.76
N LYS A 16 17.91 -23.59 12.49
CA LYS A 16 17.32 -22.87 11.34
C LYS A 16 15.79 -22.86 11.38
N ALA A 17 15.17 -23.99 11.73
CA ALA A 17 13.72 -24.08 11.86
C ALA A 17 13.19 -23.18 12.98
N LEU A 18 13.88 -23.13 14.12
CA LEU A 18 13.53 -22.28 15.26
C LEU A 18 13.71 -20.78 14.95
N LEU A 19 14.77 -20.42 14.22
CA LEU A 19 14.99 -19.06 13.72
C LEU A 19 13.88 -18.62 12.77
N LEU A 20 13.50 -19.50 11.82
CA LEU A 20 12.41 -19.25 10.89
C LEU A 20 11.06 -19.10 11.63
N GLN A 21 10.78 -19.97 12.61
CA GLN A 21 9.59 -19.87 13.44
C GLN A 21 9.53 -18.55 14.22
N ARG A 22 10.66 -18.11 14.79
CA ARG A 22 10.75 -16.81 15.49
C ARG A 22 10.56 -15.63 14.54
N GLN A 23 11.10 -15.70 13.32
CA GLN A 23 10.89 -14.68 12.29
C GLN A 23 9.43 -14.64 11.82
N LEU A 24 8.75 -15.78 11.73
CA LEU A 24 7.33 -15.87 11.40
C LEU A 24 6.43 -15.39 12.55
N GLN A 25 6.88 -15.52 13.80
CA GLN A 25 6.16 -15.07 14.99
C GLN A 25 6.38 -13.59 15.32
N GLN A 26 7.44 -12.96 14.82
CA GLN A 26 7.66 -11.53 14.99
C GLN A 26 6.65 -10.75 14.16
N LYS A 27 5.69 -10.15 14.87
CA LYS A 27 4.77 -9.17 14.29
C LYS A 27 5.58 -7.98 13.75
N LYS A 28 5.44 -7.72 12.46
CA LYS A 28 6.19 -6.67 11.76
C LYS A 28 5.63 -5.29 12.13
N GLN A 29 6.50 -4.39 12.58
CA GLN A 29 6.16 -2.98 12.73
C GLN A 29 6.02 -2.34 11.35
N VAL A 30 5.02 -1.47 11.19
CA VAL A 30 4.77 -0.72 9.96
C VAL A 30 4.84 0.77 10.24
N HIS A 31 5.66 1.47 9.47
CA HIS A 31 5.72 2.92 9.48
C HIS A 31 4.76 3.46 8.41
N LEU A 32 3.66 4.07 8.85
CA LEU A 32 2.59 4.54 7.99
C LEU A 32 2.72 6.04 7.75
N PHE A 33 3.01 6.40 6.51
CA PHE A 33 2.88 7.76 6.00
C PHE A 33 1.49 7.94 5.37
N TYR A 34 1.01 9.18 5.28
CA TYR A 34 -0.30 9.50 4.71
C TYR A 34 -0.30 10.86 4.00
N CYS A 35 -1.17 11.00 3.01
CA CYS A 35 -1.51 12.30 2.42
C CYS A 35 -2.46 13.10 3.33
N ALA A 36 -2.52 14.42 3.13
CA ALA A 36 -3.34 15.30 3.95
C ALA A 36 -4.82 14.86 4.02
N GLU A 37 -5.38 14.44 2.89
CA GLU A 37 -6.78 14.01 2.78
C GLU A 37 -7.08 12.72 3.56
N CYS A 38 -6.07 11.92 3.86
CA CYS A 38 -6.22 10.66 4.57
C CYS A 38 -5.86 10.73 6.05
N GLN A 39 -5.62 11.91 6.62
CA GLN A 39 -5.21 12.07 8.02
C GLN A 39 -6.18 11.38 9.00
N ASP A 40 -7.47 11.60 8.88
CA ASP A 40 -8.47 10.98 9.75
C ASP A 40 -8.51 9.46 9.62
N LEU A 41 -8.31 8.95 8.40
CA LEU A 41 -8.25 7.51 8.14
C LEU A 41 -6.97 6.91 8.74
N ALA A 42 -5.83 7.58 8.59
CA ALA A 42 -4.56 7.16 9.15
C ALA A 42 -4.62 7.04 10.68
N PHE A 43 -5.21 8.03 11.36
CA PHE A 43 -5.41 7.96 12.81
C PHE A 43 -6.29 6.79 13.24
N LYS A 44 -7.39 6.53 12.52
CA LYS A 44 -8.25 5.38 12.79
C LYS A 44 -7.50 4.07 12.60
N VAL A 45 -6.74 3.93 11.51
CA VAL A 45 -5.93 2.74 11.22
C VAL A 45 -4.94 2.46 12.34
N THR A 46 -4.22 3.47 12.80
CA THR A 46 -3.25 3.32 13.90
C THR A 46 -3.93 3.00 15.24
N ALA A 47 -5.11 3.55 15.51
CA ALA A 47 -5.87 3.23 16.73
C ALA A 47 -6.31 1.75 16.81
N HIS A 48 -6.31 1.03 15.69
CA HIS A 48 -6.65 -0.40 15.64
C HIS A 48 -5.46 -1.35 15.78
N SER A 49 -4.21 -0.85 15.80
CA SER A 49 -3.02 -1.69 15.87
C SER A 49 -1.81 -0.96 16.47
N ASP A 50 -1.29 -1.49 17.58
CA ASP A 50 -0.04 -1.02 18.21
C ASP A 50 1.21 -1.27 17.35
N LEU A 51 1.06 -1.98 16.22
CA LEU A 51 2.17 -2.26 15.30
C LEU A 51 2.39 -1.16 14.26
N ILE A 52 1.51 -0.16 14.21
CA ILE A 52 1.55 0.89 13.21
C ILE A 52 2.01 2.17 13.88
N THR A 53 3.12 2.73 13.39
CA THR A 53 3.62 4.04 13.83
C THR A 53 3.36 5.05 12.72
N LEU A 54 2.73 6.18 13.06
CA LEU A 54 2.48 7.25 12.09
C LEU A 54 3.72 8.09 11.84
N HIS A 55 3.92 8.43 10.58
CA HIS A 55 4.94 9.35 10.11
C HIS A 55 4.28 10.45 9.26
N SER A 56 4.89 11.62 9.26
CA SER A 56 4.34 12.80 8.59
C SER A 56 5.21 13.26 7.42
N ILE A 57 4.59 14.00 6.51
CA ILE A 57 5.25 14.66 5.39
C ILE A 57 4.86 16.13 5.45
N ASN A 58 5.83 17.01 5.24
CA ASN A 58 5.58 18.44 5.11
C ASN A 58 5.25 18.73 3.65
N TRP A 59 3.97 18.91 3.37
CA TRP A 59 3.42 19.28 2.06
C TRP A 59 3.45 20.80 1.91
N ARG A 60 4.45 21.33 1.20
CA ARG A 60 4.61 22.76 0.92
C ARG A 60 4.77 22.97 -0.57
N ASN A 61 4.75 24.23 -1.00
CA ASN A 61 5.02 24.64 -2.38
C ASN A 61 6.17 25.67 -2.39
N PHE A 62 6.87 25.75 -3.50
CA PHE A 62 7.73 26.87 -3.84
C PHE A 62 6.90 28.07 -4.30
N ASP A 63 7.54 29.23 -4.45
CA ASP A 63 6.86 30.48 -4.86
C ASP A 63 6.23 30.40 -6.26
N ASP A 64 6.71 29.49 -7.11
CA ASP A 64 6.18 29.21 -8.45
C ASP A 64 5.00 28.20 -8.46
N GLY A 65 4.60 27.71 -7.28
CA GLY A 65 3.52 26.75 -7.09
C GLY A 65 3.93 25.29 -7.18
N PHE A 66 5.17 24.96 -7.57
CA PHE A 66 5.62 23.57 -7.61
C PHE A 66 5.80 22.96 -6.22
N PRO A 67 5.70 21.63 -6.06
CA PRO A 67 5.79 20.98 -4.76
C PRO A 67 7.19 21.10 -4.13
N ASN A 68 7.23 21.46 -2.85
CA ASN A 68 8.40 21.49 -1.97
C ASN A 68 8.18 20.53 -0.78
N LEU A 69 8.37 19.24 -1.05
CA LEU A 69 7.99 18.16 -0.14
C LEU A 69 9.14 17.74 0.75
N TYR A 70 8.85 17.42 2.01
CA TYR A 70 9.85 16.91 2.95
C TYR A 70 9.28 15.74 3.75
N ILE A 71 9.90 14.56 3.61
CA ILE A 71 9.56 13.34 4.35
C ILE A 71 10.27 13.42 5.71
N ASN A 72 9.51 13.41 6.81
CA ASN A 72 10.10 13.47 8.14
C ASN A 72 10.66 12.10 8.57
N ASP A 73 11.58 12.11 9.53
CA ASP A 73 12.05 10.91 10.26
C ASP A 73 12.61 9.77 9.37
N THR A 74 13.25 10.12 8.24
CA THR A 74 13.74 9.15 7.24
C THR A 74 14.81 8.19 7.76
N HIS A 75 15.46 8.51 8.88
CA HIS A 75 16.44 7.63 9.52
C HIS A 75 15.77 6.44 10.19
N ASP A 76 14.56 6.62 10.72
CA ASP A 76 13.85 5.62 11.52
C ASP A 76 13.24 4.50 10.65
N ILE A 77 13.10 4.75 9.35
CA ILE A 77 12.43 3.84 8.40
C ILE A 77 13.40 2.93 7.63
N GLN A 78 14.71 3.12 7.80
CA GLN A 78 15.71 2.29 7.10
C GLN A 78 15.63 0.84 7.58
N GLY A 79 15.51 -0.08 6.63
CA GLY A 79 15.32 -1.50 6.93
C GLY A 79 13.95 -1.84 7.56
N GLN A 80 13.01 -0.90 7.61
CA GLN A 80 11.66 -1.11 8.15
C GLN A 80 10.62 -1.33 7.05
N HIS A 81 9.46 -1.83 7.44
CA HIS A 81 8.30 -1.94 6.55
C HIS A 81 7.56 -0.60 6.52
N VAL A 82 7.41 -0.02 5.34
CA VAL A 82 6.79 1.29 5.15
C VAL A 82 5.52 1.15 4.33
N ALA A 83 4.47 1.85 4.74
CA ALA A 83 3.24 2.00 3.98
C ALA A 83 2.93 3.47 3.72
N PHE A 84 2.30 3.77 2.59
CA PHE A 84 1.76 5.10 2.29
C PHE A 84 0.27 5.01 1.99
N LEU A 85 -0.53 5.78 2.71
CA LEU A 85 -1.96 5.93 2.48
C LEU A 85 -2.22 7.16 1.59
N ALA A 86 -2.47 6.88 0.32
CA ALA A 86 -2.64 7.87 -0.74
C ALA A 86 -4.12 8.24 -0.97
N SER A 87 -4.34 9.36 -1.64
CA SER A 87 -5.65 9.79 -2.14
C SER A 87 -5.47 10.58 -3.44
N PHE A 88 -5.80 9.97 -4.57
CA PHE A 88 -5.62 10.57 -5.89
C PHE A 88 -6.85 11.40 -6.29
N SER A 89 -7.05 12.50 -5.57
CA SER A 89 -8.24 13.38 -5.67
C SER A 89 -8.22 14.32 -6.88
N SER A 90 -7.03 14.73 -7.36
CA SER A 90 -6.87 15.62 -8.50
C SER A 90 -5.49 15.44 -9.18
N PRO A 91 -5.30 15.89 -10.44
CA PRO A 91 -4.00 15.80 -11.12
C PRO A 91 -2.84 16.45 -10.36
N ALA A 92 -3.07 17.59 -9.70
CA ALA A 92 -2.06 18.28 -8.91
C ALA A 92 -1.63 17.43 -7.69
N VAL A 93 -2.61 16.92 -6.95
CA VAL A 93 -2.39 16.05 -5.78
C VAL A 93 -1.70 14.75 -6.19
N ILE A 94 -2.06 14.17 -7.34
CA ILE A 94 -1.41 12.98 -7.90
C ILE A 94 0.08 13.23 -8.09
N PHE A 95 0.45 14.36 -8.70
CA PHE A 95 1.86 14.68 -8.94
C PHE A 95 2.67 14.84 -7.65
N GLU A 96 2.10 15.51 -6.64
CA GLU A 96 2.69 15.66 -5.31
C GLU A 96 2.90 14.31 -4.63
N GLN A 97 1.85 13.49 -4.56
CA GLN A 97 1.91 12.19 -3.90
C GLN A 97 2.83 11.21 -4.63
N LEU A 98 2.85 11.21 -5.96
CA LEU A 98 3.77 10.39 -6.75
C LEU A 98 5.24 10.71 -6.44
N SER A 99 5.57 11.98 -6.20
CA SER A 99 6.92 12.39 -5.82
C SER A 99 7.37 11.73 -4.52
N VAL A 100 6.47 11.61 -3.53
CA VAL A 100 6.73 10.89 -2.27
C VAL A 100 6.76 9.37 -2.49
N ILE A 101 5.80 8.83 -3.23
CA ILE A 101 5.68 7.40 -3.52
C ILE A 101 6.95 6.88 -4.20
N TYR A 102 7.57 7.67 -5.08
CA TYR A 102 8.80 7.29 -5.77
C TYR A 102 10.05 7.45 -4.88
N ALA A 103 10.00 8.32 -3.86
CA ALA A 103 11.10 8.55 -2.94
C ALA A 103 11.16 7.48 -1.84
N LEU A 104 10.04 7.13 -1.21
CA LEU A 104 10.00 6.24 -0.04
C LEU A 104 10.72 4.89 -0.23
N PRO A 105 10.50 4.12 -1.32
CA PRO A 105 11.21 2.85 -1.53
C PRO A 105 12.73 2.99 -1.62
N ARG A 106 13.21 4.15 -2.07
CA ARG A 106 14.64 4.45 -2.24
C ARG A 106 15.33 4.83 -0.93
N LEU A 107 14.59 5.05 0.16
CA LEU A 107 15.13 5.34 1.49
C LEU A 107 15.55 4.07 2.25
N PHE A 108 16.01 3.04 1.53
CA PHE A 108 16.51 1.77 2.07
C PHE A 108 15.51 1.01 2.96
N VAL A 109 14.21 1.20 2.74
CA VAL A 109 13.14 0.48 3.45
C VAL A 109 13.18 -1.01 3.10
N ALA A 110 12.78 -1.88 4.05
CA ALA A 110 12.73 -3.32 3.84
C ALA A 110 11.59 -3.72 2.89
N SER A 111 10.42 -3.09 2.99
CA SER A 111 9.35 -3.23 2.00
C SER A 111 8.54 -1.95 1.89
N PHE A 112 7.90 -1.75 0.76
CA PHE A 112 6.98 -0.64 0.55
C PHE A 112 5.61 -1.13 0.11
N THR A 113 4.57 -0.60 0.76
CA THR A 113 3.16 -0.82 0.40
C THR A 113 2.48 0.51 0.11
N LEU A 114 1.91 0.65 -1.08
CA LEU A 114 1.02 1.76 -1.41
C LEU A 114 -0.43 1.31 -1.19
N VAL A 115 -1.16 2.03 -0.34
CA VAL A 115 -2.59 1.83 -0.13
C VAL A 115 -3.34 2.96 -0.82
N LEU A 116 -4.18 2.60 -1.79
CA LEU A 116 -4.97 3.50 -2.59
C LEU A 116 -6.47 3.17 -2.40
N PRO A 117 -7.18 3.91 -1.52
CA PRO A 117 -8.60 3.67 -1.25
C PRO A 117 -9.52 3.87 -2.45
N PHE A 118 -9.06 4.58 -3.49
CA PHE A 118 -9.81 4.81 -4.71
C PHE A 118 -8.85 4.90 -5.90
N PHE A 119 -9.03 4.06 -6.91
CA PHE A 119 -8.27 4.15 -8.16
C PHE A 119 -8.93 5.18 -9.09
N PRO A 120 -8.27 6.32 -9.35
CA PRO A 120 -8.82 7.32 -10.26
C PRO A 120 -8.85 6.74 -11.68
N THR A 121 -9.64 7.35 -12.56
CA THR A 121 -9.71 7.03 -13.99
C THR A 121 -10.25 5.64 -14.38
N GLY A 122 -10.76 4.85 -13.43
CA GLY A 122 -11.31 3.51 -13.70
C GLY A 122 -12.45 3.47 -14.73
N SER A 123 -13.16 4.59 -14.98
CA SER A 123 -14.21 4.68 -16.00
C SER A 123 -13.71 4.92 -17.44
N PHE A 124 -12.39 5.08 -17.63
CA PHE A 124 -11.74 5.23 -18.94
C PHE A 124 -10.75 4.09 -19.16
N GLU A 125 -11.22 2.86 -18.93
CA GLU A 125 -10.45 1.63 -19.09
C GLU A 125 -10.57 1.05 -20.51
N ARG A 126 -11.69 1.29 -21.21
CA ARG A 126 -11.90 0.80 -22.59
C ARG A 126 -11.68 1.91 -23.59
N MET A 127 -10.93 1.59 -24.65
CA MET A 127 -10.91 2.39 -25.88
C MET A 127 -12.09 1.95 -26.74
N GLU A 128 -12.99 2.86 -27.09
CA GLU A 128 -14.14 2.57 -27.95
C GLU A 128 -13.80 2.89 -29.41
N GLU A 129 -13.02 3.95 -29.64
CA GLU A 129 -12.59 4.41 -30.95
C GLU A 129 -11.07 4.60 -31.04
N GLU A 130 -10.55 4.57 -32.27
CA GLU A 130 -9.14 4.87 -32.52
C GLU A 130 -8.84 6.34 -32.18
N GLY A 131 -7.89 6.56 -31.28
CA GLY A 131 -7.55 7.89 -30.77
C GLY A 131 -7.98 8.13 -29.32
N ASP A 132 -8.84 7.27 -28.75
CA ASP A 132 -9.14 7.30 -27.33
C ASP A 132 -7.88 7.06 -26.49
N VAL A 133 -7.78 7.80 -25.38
CA VAL A 133 -6.67 7.66 -24.44
C VAL A 133 -7.19 6.98 -23.18
N ALA A 134 -6.84 5.70 -23.00
CA ALA A 134 -7.14 4.96 -21.78
C ALA A 134 -6.31 5.51 -20.60
N THR A 135 -6.84 6.49 -19.88
CA THR A 135 -6.12 7.13 -18.76
C THR A 135 -5.91 6.18 -17.58
N ALA A 136 -6.76 5.18 -17.39
CA ALA A 136 -6.55 4.10 -16.42
C ALA A 136 -5.23 3.35 -16.67
N PHE A 137 -4.95 3.04 -17.94
CA PHE A 137 -3.71 2.39 -18.33
C PHE A 137 -2.50 3.30 -18.14
N THR A 138 -2.65 4.60 -18.37
CA THR A 138 -1.60 5.59 -18.09
C THR A 138 -1.29 5.66 -16.59
N MET A 139 -2.31 5.71 -15.73
CA MET A 139 -2.14 5.69 -14.27
C MET A 139 -1.45 4.40 -13.80
N ALA A 140 -1.91 3.25 -14.28
CA ALA A 140 -1.32 1.95 -13.95
C ALA A 140 0.16 1.87 -14.39
N ARG A 141 0.51 2.43 -15.55
CA ARG A 141 1.91 2.54 -16.00
C ARG A 141 2.75 3.41 -15.07
N ILE A 142 2.23 4.55 -14.63
CA ILE A 142 2.93 5.41 -13.67
C ILE A 142 3.13 4.65 -12.34
N LEU A 143 2.11 3.97 -11.82
CA LEU A 143 2.24 3.16 -10.61
C LEU A 143 3.18 1.97 -10.80
N SER A 144 3.25 1.39 -11.99
CA SER A 144 4.18 0.30 -12.31
C SER A 144 5.65 0.74 -12.35
N ASN A 145 5.93 2.05 -12.38
CA ASN A 145 7.28 2.61 -12.32
C ASN A 145 7.72 2.98 -10.91
N ILE A 146 6.93 2.65 -9.87
CA ILE A 146 7.36 2.82 -8.49
C ILE A 146 8.68 2.04 -8.27
N PRO A 147 9.72 2.67 -7.72
CA PRO A 147 10.99 2.00 -7.49
C PRO A 147 10.87 0.80 -6.53
N ILE A 148 11.67 -0.21 -6.80
CA ILE A 148 11.74 -1.43 -6.00
C ILE A 148 12.45 -1.13 -4.67
N SER A 149 11.88 -1.62 -3.57
CA SER A 149 12.47 -1.53 -2.22
C SER A 149 13.50 -2.67 -1.99
N ARG A 150 14.19 -2.70 -0.85
CA ARG A 150 15.21 -3.76 -0.61
C ARG A 150 14.62 -5.17 -0.61
N GLY A 151 13.37 -5.33 -0.18
CA GLY A 151 12.65 -6.60 -0.12
C GLY A 151 11.88 -6.95 -1.39
N GLY A 152 11.99 -6.13 -2.45
CA GLY A 152 11.38 -6.42 -3.74
C GLY A 152 10.27 -5.43 -4.16
N PRO A 153 9.44 -5.86 -5.13
CA PRO A 153 8.36 -5.06 -5.73
C PRO A 153 7.43 -4.41 -4.70
N THR A 154 6.90 -3.25 -5.06
CA THR A 154 5.94 -2.54 -4.20
C THR A 154 4.60 -3.28 -4.18
N SER A 155 4.05 -3.54 -2.99
CA SER A 155 2.67 -4.02 -2.86
C SER A 155 1.70 -2.86 -3.08
N LEU A 156 0.73 -3.03 -3.97
CA LEU A 156 -0.24 -1.99 -4.31
C LEU A 156 -1.64 -2.45 -3.91
N VAL A 157 -2.13 -1.96 -2.78
CA VAL A 157 -3.48 -2.28 -2.28
C VAL A 157 -4.46 -1.27 -2.83
N ILE A 158 -5.37 -1.70 -3.69
CA ILE A 158 -6.38 -0.85 -4.32
C ILE A 158 -7.76 -1.31 -3.88
N TYR A 159 -8.57 -0.38 -3.40
CA TYR A 159 -9.97 -0.65 -3.08
C TYR A 159 -10.90 -0.32 -4.25
N ASP A 160 -11.90 -1.18 -4.44
CA ASP A 160 -13.05 -0.98 -5.33
C ASP A 160 -12.63 -0.56 -6.76
N ILE A 161 -11.68 -1.32 -7.33
CA ILE A 161 -11.27 -1.15 -8.73
C ILE A 161 -12.47 -1.35 -9.67
N HIS A 162 -12.60 -0.49 -10.68
CA HIS A 162 -13.80 -0.45 -11.53
C HIS A 162 -14.00 -1.74 -12.31
N ALA A 163 -12.93 -2.28 -12.89
CA ALA A 163 -12.94 -3.55 -13.61
C ALA A 163 -11.72 -4.40 -13.24
N LEU A 164 -11.93 -5.69 -12.94
CA LEU A 164 -10.83 -6.62 -12.60
C LEU A 164 -9.81 -6.76 -13.75
N GLN A 165 -10.24 -6.51 -14.98
CA GLN A 165 -9.41 -6.49 -16.20
C GLN A 165 -8.28 -5.46 -16.11
N GLU A 166 -8.42 -4.40 -15.30
CA GLU A 166 -7.35 -3.42 -15.04
C GLU A 166 -6.11 -4.07 -14.40
N ARG A 167 -6.21 -5.29 -13.85
CA ARG A 167 -5.05 -6.07 -13.41
C ARG A 167 -3.96 -6.15 -14.46
N PHE A 168 -4.35 -6.30 -15.73
CA PHE A 168 -3.42 -6.46 -16.85
C PHE A 168 -2.74 -5.15 -17.27
N TYR A 169 -3.12 -4.02 -16.67
CA TYR A 169 -2.47 -2.73 -16.89
C TYR A 169 -1.20 -2.54 -16.07
N PHE A 170 -1.08 -3.27 -14.96
CA PHE A 170 0.07 -3.18 -14.07
C PHE A 170 1.21 -4.06 -14.57
N GLY A 171 2.43 -3.52 -14.55
CA GLY A 171 3.66 -4.25 -14.88
C GLY A 171 4.24 -5.01 -13.69
N ASP A 172 5.29 -5.79 -13.94
CA ASP A 172 5.85 -6.76 -12.99
C ASP A 172 6.63 -6.16 -11.81
N HIS A 173 6.85 -4.84 -11.79
CA HIS A 173 7.56 -4.14 -10.70
C HIS A 173 6.66 -3.77 -9.52
N VAL A 174 5.36 -4.04 -9.62
CA VAL A 174 4.38 -3.87 -8.54
C VAL A 174 3.54 -5.14 -8.39
N LEU A 175 3.01 -5.33 -7.18
CA LEU A 175 2.15 -6.46 -6.84
C LEU A 175 0.76 -5.92 -6.48
N PRO A 176 -0.17 -5.80 -7.45
CA PRO A 176 -1.51 -5.32 -7.19
C PRO A 176 -2.33 -6.33 -6.38
N LEU A 177 -2.87 -5.86 -5.26
CA LEU A 177 -3.86 -6.52 -4.42
C LEU A 177 -5.15 -5.70 -4.48
N PHE A 178 -6.23 -6.32 -4.97
CA PHE A 178 -7.52 -5.65 -5.11
C PHE A 178 -8.44 -6.08 -3.98
N GLU A 179 -8.91 -5.10 -3.21
CA GLU A 179 -9.80 -5.26 -2.07
C GLU A 179 -11.14 -4.57 -2.37
N THR A 180 -12.17 -4.87 -1.56
CA THR A 180 -13.48 -4.23 -1.70
C THR A 180 -14.03 -3.73 -0.38
N GLY A 181 -14.59 -2.52 -0.38
CA GLY A 181 -15.30 -1.93 0.76
C GLY A 181 -16.73 -2.44 0.93
N ILE A 182 -17.26 -3.21 -0.04
CA ILE A 182 -18.65 -3.69 -0.06
C ILE A 182 -19.07 -4.38 1.26
N PRO A 183 -18.27 -5.26 1.89
CA PRO A 183 -18.65 -5.89 3.15
C PRO A 183 -18.88 -4.88 4.29
N LEU A 184 -18.05 -3.84 4.37
CA LEU A 184 -18.19 -2.78 5.38
C LEU A 184 -19.45 -1.95 5.14
N LEU A 185 -19.75 -1.65 3.87
CA LEU A 185 -20.98 -0.96 3.48
C LEU A 185 -22.22 -1.79 3.84
N LYS A 186 -22.23 -3.09 3.52
CA LYS A 186 -23.32 -4.01 3.89
C LYS A 186 -23.53 -4.05 5.39
N GLN A 187 -22.46 -4.19 6.17
CA GLN A 187 -22.54 -4.16 7.64
C GLN A 187 -23.15 -2.85 8.15
N ARG A 188 -22.76 -1.71 7.57
CA ARG A 188 -23.32 -0.41 7.97
C ARG A 188 -24.79 -0.27 7.60
N LEU A 189 -25.19 -0.73 6.41
CA LEU A 189 -26.59 -0.74 5.96
C LEU A 189 -27.48 -1.59 6.88
N HIS A 190 -27.00 -2.75 7.33
CA HIS A 190 -27.72 -3.59 8.29
C HIS A 190 -27.91 -2.95 9.67
N GLN A 191 -27.12 -1.94 10.03
CA GLN A 191 -27.25 -1.20 11.29
C GLN A 191 -28.19 0.01 11.18
N LEU A 192 -28.67 0.34 9.98
CA LEU A 192 -29.59 1.46 9.78
C LEU A 192 -31.04 1.02 10.09
N PRO A 193 -31.85 1.93 10.65
CA PRO A 193 -33.23 1.62 11.06
C PRO A 193 -34.21 1.28 9.91
N GLU A 194 -33.79 1.34 8.65
CA GLU A 194 -34.57 0.89 7.47
C GLU A 194 -33.85 -0.24 6.69
N SER A 195 -33.21 -1.18 7.39
CA SER A 195 -32.51 -2.33 6.77
C SER A 195 -33.37 -3.17 5.82
N ASP A 196 -34.70 -3.11 5.98
CA ASP A 196 -35.66 -3.92 5.23
C ASP A 196 -35.94 -3.39 3.81
N LYS A 197 -35.53 -2.15 3.49
CA LYS A 197 -35.72 -1.57 2.13
C LYS A 197 -34.57 -1.82 1.16
N VAL A 198 -33.47 -2.41 1.62
CA VAL A 198 -32.21 -2.55 0.85
C VAL A 198 -31.99 -3.97 0.32
N ILE A 199 -32.87 -4.91 0.67
CA ILE A 199 -32.81 -6.30 0.19
C ILE A 199 -33.75 -6.44 -1.02
N GLU A 200 -33.40 -5.86 -2.17
CA GLU A 200 -33.89 -6.31 -3.50
C GLU A 200 -33.25 -5.45 -4.61
N SER A 201 -32.12 -5.92 -5.16
CA SER A 201 -31.71 -5.78 -6.57
C SER A 201 -30.40 -6.52 -6.81
#